data_AF-A0A1G7FYJ4-F1
#
_entry.id   AF-A0A1G7FYJ4-F1
#
_cell.length_a   1.000
_cell.length_b   1.000
_cell.length_c   1.000
_cell.angle_alpha   90.00
_cell.angle_beta   90.00
_cell.angle_gamma   90.00
#
_symmetry.space_group_name_H-M   'P 1'
#
loop_
_entity.id
_entity.type
_entity.pdbx_description
1 polymer ?
#
loop_
_entity_poly.entity_id
_entity_poly.type
_entity_poly.pdbx_seq_one_letter_code
_entity_poly.pdbx_strand_id
1 'polypeptide(L)'
;MIRLTPKNDIIKMEITTHIPQMDIIRFLQCRGYEVKGYCLVLPPEEGFLIDEPRAEIYTFTATKEGEEQSPDNEFLKVFEREVKEVLKEFMKV
;
A
#
# COMPACT_ATOMS: atom_id res chain seq x y z
N MET A 1 8.28 3.02 16.57
CA MET A 1 8.74 2.03 17.58
C MET A 1 9.24 0.80 16.86
N ILE A 2 10.41 0.29 17.26
CA ILE A 2 10.96 -0.98 16.78
C ILE A 2 11.08 -1.91 17.99
N ARG A 3 10.56 -3.13 17.89
CA ARG A 3 10.66 -4.16 18.92
C ARG A 3 11.33 -5.40 18.34
N LEU A 4 12.29 -5.95 19.08
CA LEU A 4 13.00 -7.17 18.73
C LEU A 4 12.78 -8.19 19.85
N THR A 5 12.28 -9.37 19.50
CA THR A 5 12.01 -10.44 20.46
C THR A 5 12.62 -11.75 19.96
N PRO A 6 13.46 -12.44 20.74
CA PRO A 6 13.94 -13.76 20.37
C PRO A 6 12.78 -14.76 20.37
N LYS A 7 12.69 -15.60 19.33
CA LYS A 7 11.69 -16.66 19.21
C LYS A 7 12.36 -17.90 18.63
N ASN A 8 12.75 -18.85 19.49
CA ASN A 8 13.58 -20.00 19.12
C ASN A 8 14.85 -19.53 18.38
N ASP A 9 15.17 -20.10 17.21
CA ASP A 9 16.33 -19.75 16.37
C ASP A 9 16.12 -18.51 15.47
N ILE A 10 14.98 -17.81 15.58
CA ILE A 10 14.68 -16.61 14.79
C ILE A 10 14.48 -15.37 15.68
N ILE A 11 14.85 -14.20 15.16
CA ILE A 11 14.54 -12.91 15.77
C ILE A 11 13.27 -12.36 15.15
N LYS A 12 12.20 -12.18 15.95
CA LYS A 12 10.98 -11.50 15.52
C LYS A 12 11.20 -9.99 15.60
N MET A 13 11.01 -9.29 14.48
CA MET A 13 11.03 -7.83 14.41
C MET A 13 9.63 -7.28 14.16
N GLU A 14 9.20 -6.33 14.99
CA GLU A 14 7.95 -5.58 14.82
C GLU A 14 8.26 -4.09 14.71
N ILE A 15 7.78 -3.46 13.63
CA ILE A 15 7.97 -2.03 13.38
C ILE A 15 6.58 -1.38 13.33
N THR A 16 6.38 -0.35 14.15
CA THR A 16 5.19 0.50 14.09
C THR A 16 5.64 1.93 13.88
N THR A 17 5.12 2.59 12.85
CA THR A 17 5.51 3.95 12.49
C THR A 17 4.32 4.72 11.93
N HIS A 18 4.39 6.05 12.00
CA HIS A 18 3.49 6.95 11.30
C HIS A 18 4.26 7.55 10.14
N ILE A 19 3.74 7.40 8.92
CA ILE A 19 4.40 7.87 7.71
C ILE A 19 3.51 8.95 7.08
N PRO A 20 4.03 10.16 6.85
CA PRO A 20 3.33 11.15 6.06
C PRO A 20 3.02 10.62 4.66
N GLN A 21 1.81 10.86 4.17
CA GLN A 21 1.40 10.41 2.83
C GLN A 21 2.35 10.88 1.72
N MET A 22 2.89 12.11 1.83
CA MET A 22 3.87 12.63 0.87
C MET A 22 5.18 11.84 0.82
N ASP A 23 5.60 11.25 1.94
CA ASP A 23 6.82 10.43 1.96
C ASP A 23 6.59 9.09 1.24
N ILE A 24 5.37 8.53 1.33
CA ILE A 24 4.96 7.35 0.55
C ILE A 24 4.98 7.69 -0.95
N ILE A 25 4.38 8.82 -1.34
CA ILE A 25 4.35 9.26 -2.73
C ILE A 25 5.77 9.45 -3.26
N ARG A 26 6.63 10.14 -2.51
CA ARG A 26 8.03 10.35 -2.89
C ARG A 26 8.79 9.03 -3.01
N PHE A 27 8.59 8.08 -2.10
CA PHE A 27 9.18 6.76 -2.19
C PHE A 27 8.81 6.04 -3.48
N LEU A 28 7.53 6.07 -3.87
CA LEU A 28 7.04 5.47 -5.11
C LEU A 28 7.63 6.17 -6.34
N GLN A 29 7.68 7.51 -6.35
CA GLN A 29 8.28 8.29 -7.43
C GLN A 29 9.78 7.97 -7.62
N CYS A 30 10.53 7.83 -6.52
CA CYS A 30 11.94 7.41 -6.57
C CYS A 30 12.14 6.02 -7.19
N ARG A 31 11.09 5.19 -7.25
CA ARG A 31 11.09 3.85 -7.86
C ARG A 31 10.57 3.81 -9.28
N GLY A 32 10.34 4.98 -9.89
CA GLY A 32 9.89 5.11 -11.27
C GLY A 32 8.38 4.94 -11.44
N TYR A 33 7.59 5.01 -10.36
CA TYR A 33 6.15 5.11 -10.47
C TYR A 33 5.71 6.55 -10.69
N GLU A 34 4.78 6.76 -11.60
CA GLU A 34 4.02 7.98 -11.70
C GLU A 34 2.82 7.92 -10.76
N VAL A 35 2.70 8.92 -9.88
CA VAL A 35 1.60 8.98 -8.89
C VAL A 35 0.58 10.01 -9.33
N LYS A 36 -0.67 9.58 -9.55
CA LYS A 36 -1.77 10.42 -10.07
C LYS A 36 -3.03 10.26 -9.24
N GLY A 37 -3.82 11.33 -9.15
CA GLY A 37 -5.14 11.29 -8.54
C GLY A 37 -6.05 10.28 -9.22
N TYR A 38 -6.87 9.59 -8.44
CA TYR A 38 -7.75 8.52 -8.90
C TYR A 38 -9.03 8.50 -8.06
N CYS A 39 -10.17 8.34 -8.73
CA CYS A 39 -11.45 8.15 -8.05
C CYS A 39 -11.76 6.65 -8.01
N LEU A 40 -11.62 6.03 -6.85
CA LEU A 40 -12.02 4.66 -6.63
C LEU A 40 -13.53 4.62 -6.42
N VAL A 41 -14.23 4.03 -7.38
CA VAL A 41 -15.68 3.81 -7.29
C VAL A 41 -15.92 2.44 -6.67
N LEU A 42 -16.53 2.44 -5.49
CA LEU A 42 -17.02 1.22 -4.85
C LEU A 42 -18.47 1.00 -5.30
N PRO A 43 -18.78 -0.16 -5.92
CA PRO A 43 -20.15 -0.46 -6.30
C PRO A 43 -21.04 -0.59 -5.06
N PRO A 44 -22.36 -0.40 -5.19
CA PRO A 44 -23.27 -0.71 -4.10
C PRO A 44 -23.22 -2.21 -3.81
N GLU A 45 -23.24 -2.56 -2.52
CA GLU A 45 -23.26 -3.95 -2.06
C GLU A 45 -24.54 -4.22 -1.27
N GLU A 46 -25.26 -5.30 -1.61
CA GLU A 46 -26.38 -5.75 -0.79
C GLU A 46 -25.87 -6.37 0.50
N GLY A 47 -26.29 -5.82 1.62
CA GLY A 47 -25.87 -6.29 2.94
C GLY A 47 -26.96 -7.09 3.65
N PHE A 48 -26.56 -7.87 4.66
CA PHE A 48 -27.48 -8.72 5.41
C PHE A 48 -28.53 -7.94 6.22
N LEU A 49 -28.19 -6.72 6.67
CA LEU A 49 -29.06 -5.84 7.47
C LEU A 49 -29.33 -4.48 6.80
N ILE A 50 -28.34 -3.93 6.10
CA ILE A 50 -28.41 -2.68 5.35
C ILE A 50 -27.60 -2.82 4.08
N ASP A 51 -28.11 -2.27 2.98
CA ASP A 51 -27.36 -2.16 1.73
C ASP A 51 -26.34 -1.02 1.83
N GLU A 52 -25.13 -1.29 1.37
CA GLU A 52 -24.10 -0.26 1.27
C GLU A 52 -24.30 0.52 -0.05
N PRO A 53 -24.54 1.84 0.01
CA PRO A 53 -24.69 2.64 -1.18
C PRO A 53 -23.36 2.77 -1.93
N ARG A 54 -23.41 3.08 -3.22
CA ARG A 54 -22.23 3.45 -4.01
C ARG A 54 -21.42 4.51 -3.28
N ALA A 55 -20.12 4.29 -3.18
CA ALA A 55 -19.17 5.24 -2.59
C ALA A 55 -18.07 5.62 -3.58
N GLU A 56 -17.57 6.84 -3.45
CA GLU A 56 -16.43 7.35 -4.20
C GLU A 56 -15.32 7.75 -3.23
N ILE A 57 -14.14 7.18 -3.43
CA ILE A 57 -12.96 7.48 -2.63
C ILE A 57 -11.93 8.16 -3.52
N TYR A 58 -11.65 9.43 -3.24
CA TYR A 58 -10.59 10.18 -3.90
C TYR A 58 -9.24 9.77 -3.30
N THR A 59 -8.44 9.06 -4.08
CA THR A 59 -7.14 8.52 -3.70
C THR A 59 -6.11 8.77 -4.80
N PHE A 60 -4.98 8.08 -4.73
CA PHE A 60 -3.94 8.07 -5.74
C PHE A 60 -3.70 6.66 -6.26
N THR A 61 -3.21 6.58 -7.49
CA THR A 61 -2.65 5.36 -8.07
C THR A 61 -1.18 5.59 -8.37
N ALA A 62 -0.40 4.51 -8.42
CA ALA A 62 1.01 4.51 -8.71
C ALA A 62 1.30 3.53 -9.87
N THR A 63 1.53 4.07 -11.07
CA THR A 63 1.65 3.32 -12.33
C THR A 63 3.05 3.44 -12.92
N LYS A 64 3.55 2.39 -13.56
CA LYS A 64 4.71 2.48 -14.46
C LYS A 64 4.29 2.95 -15.85
N GLU A 65 5.28 3.26 -16.69
CA GLU A 65 5.04 3.65 -18.08
C GLU A 65 4.21 2.58 -18.81
N GLY A 66 3.07 3.01 -19.39
CA GLY A 66 2.15 2.15 -20.12
C GLY A 66 1.12 1.41 -19.26
N GLU A 67 1.16 1.53 -17.92
CA GLU A 67 0.11 0.98 -17.04
C GLU A 67 -1.08 1.94 -16.92
N GLU A 68 -2.30 1.41 -16.99
CA GLU A 68 -3.54 2.17 -16.78
C GLU A 68 -3.88 2.27 -15.28
N GLN A 69 -4.48 3.39 -14.84
CA GLN A 69 -4.93 3.54 -13.46
C GLN A 69 -6.07 2.55 -13.14
N SER A 70 -5.98 1.86 -12.00
CA SER A 70 -6.95 0.86 -11.59
C SER A 70 -6.98 0.69 -10.07
N PRO A 71 -7.98 -0.01 -9.51
CA PRO A 71 -8.00 -0.32 -8.07
C PRO A 71 -6.80 -1.16 -7.60
N ASP A 72 -6.12 -1.86 -8.49
CA ASP A 72 -5.00 -2.75 -8.17
C ASP A 72 -3.67 -2.00 -8.03
N ASN A 73 -3.58 -0.82 -8.64
CA ASN A 73 -2.43 0.07 -8.51
C ASN A 73 -2.70 1.28 -7.61
N GLU A 74 -3.69 1.18 -6.73
CA GLU A 74 -3.87 2.10 -5.62
C GLU A 74 -2.54 2.24 -4.83
N PHE A 75 -2.16 3.48 -4.49
CA PHE A 75 -0.80 3.79 -4.07
C PHE A 75 -0.38 3.09 -2.76
N LEU A 76 -1.29 2.84 -1.82
CA LEU A 76 -0.97 2.09 -0.59
C LEU A 76 -0.74 0.61 -0.89
N LYS A 77 -1.50 -0.01 -1.80
CA LYS A 77 -1.25 -1.39 -2.25
C LYS A 77 0.13 -1.52 -2.92
N VAL A 78 0.45 -0.58 -3.81
CA VAL A 78 1.77 -0.56 -4.47
C VAL A 78 2.88 -0.34 -3.45
N PHE A 79 2.70 0.59 -2.51
CA PHE A 79 3.65 0.83 -1.44
C PHE A 79 3.88 -0.39 -0.57
N GLU A 80 2.82 -1.10 -0.17
CA GLU A 80 2.92 -2.33 0.63
C GLU A 80 3.75 -3.39 -0.10
N ARG A 81 3.49 -3.60 -1.40
CA ARG A 81 4.26 -4.53 -2.24
C ARG A 81 5.75 -4.14 -2.27
N GLU A 82 6.03 -2.87 -2.53
CA GLU A 82 7.38 -2.33 -2.65
C GLU A 82 8.19 -2.40 -1.34
N VAL A 83 7.54 -2.14 -0.19
CA VAL A 83 8.17 -2.29 1.13
C VAL A 83 8.43 -3.76 1.46
N LYS A 84 7.51 -4.67 1.12
CA LYS A 84 7.73 -6.11 1.29
C LYS A 84 8.94 -6.59 0.50
N GLU A 85 9.12 -6.12 -0.73
CA GLU A 85 10.30 -6.46 -1.53
C GLU A 85 11.61 -5.93 -0.90
N VAL A 86 11.62 -4.71 -0.37
CA VAL A 86 12.77 -4.19 0.40
C VAL A 86 13.10 -5.08 1.58
N LEU A 87 12.09 -5.42 2.38
CA LEU A 87 12.30 -6.24 3.58
C LEU A 87 12.80 -7.63 3.20
N LYS A 88 12.32 -8.22 2.09
CA LYS A 88 12.85 -9.49 1.58
C LYS A 88 14.32 -9.41 1.24
N GLU A 89 14.79 -8.31 0.64
CA GLU A 89 16.22 -8.11 0.34
C GLU A 89 17.07 -8.11 1.62
N PHE A 90 16.61 -7.46 2.69
CA PHE A 90 17.29 -7.47 3.98
C PHE A 90 17.24 -8.83 4.70
N MET A 91 16.19 -9.61 4.46
CA MET A 91 15.96 -10.91 5.10
C MET A 91 16.47 -12.09 4.27
N LYS A 92 17.27 -11.87 3.21
CA LYS A 92 17.94 -12.93 2.45
C LYS A 92 18.86 -13.74 3.38
N VAL A 93 18.29 -14.81 3.93
CA VAL A 93 18.93 -16.11 4.13
C VAL A 93 19.05 -16.78 2.77
#